data_AF-A0A950J9U0-F1
#
_entry.id   AF-A0A950J9U0-F1
#
_cell.length_a   1.000
_cell.length_b   1.000
_cell.length_c   1.000
_cell.angle_alpha   90.00
_cell.angle_beta   90.00
_cell.angle_gamma   90.00
#
_symmetry.space_group_name_H-M   'P 1'
#
loop_
_entity.id
_entity.type
_entity.pdbx_description
1 polymer ?
#
loop_
_entity_poly.entity_id
_entity_poly.type
_entity_poly.pdbx_seq_one_letter_code
_entity_poly.pdbx_strand_id
1 'polypeptide(L)' 'MSKSTRAIQRRRARVRRGVKAAGAGRARLSVHRSGKHIYAQVIDDGKGATV' A
#
# COMPACT_ATOMS: atom_id res chain seq x y z
N MET A 1 -17.56 -14.95 -0.53
CA MET A 1 -16.87 -14.13 -1.57
C MET A 1 -15.43 -14.61 -1.72
N SER A 2 -15.15 -15.48 -2.69
CA SER A 2 -13.78 -15.89 -3.02
C SER A 2 -13.03 -14.69 -3.60
N LYS A 3 -12.27 -13.96 -2.77
CA LYS A 3 -11.40 -12.89 -3.27
C LYS A 3 -10.24 -13.56 -3.99
N SER A 4 -10.18 -13.42 -5.31
CA SER A 4 -8.98 -13.76 -6.08
C SER A 4 -7.82 -12.87 -5.61
N THR A 5 -7.05 -13.37 -4.64
CA THR A 5 -5.93 -12.68 -3.98
C THR A 5 -4.89 -12.22 -5.00
N ARG A 6 -4.73 -12.97 -6.11
CA ARG A 6 -3.75 -12.71 -7.15
C ARG A 6 -4.02 -11.42 -7.93
N ALA A 7 -5.27 -11.13 -8.29
CA ALA A 7 -5.62 -9.91 -9.02
C ALA A 7 -5.40 -8.65 -8.15
N ILE A 8 -5.77 -8.75 -6.87
CA ILE A 8 -5.58 -7.68 -5.87
C ILE A 8 -4.08 -7.41 -5.65
N GLN A 9 -3.27 -8.47 -5.52
CA GLN A 9 -1.81 -8.35 -5.38
C GLN A 9 -1.19 -7.66 -6.60
N ARG A 10 -1.55 -8.08 -7.82
CA ARG A 10 -1.07 -7.45 -9.06
C ARG A 10 -1.42 -5.95 -9.12
N ARG A 11 -2.66 -5.58 -8.79
CA ARG A 11 -3.09 -4.18 -8.71
C ARG A 11 -2.30 -3.41 -7.65
N ARG A 12 -2.14 -3.97 -6.44
CA ARG A 12 -1.35 -3.37 -5.36
C ARG A 12 0.10 -3.10 -5.79
N ALA A 13 0.76 -4.06 -6.44
CA ALA A 13 2.12 -3.90 -6.92
C ALA A 13 2.24 -2.77 -7.95
N ARG A 14 1.33 -2.71 -8.92
CA ARG A 14 1.29 -1.64 -9.93
C ARG A 14 1.14 -0.25 -9.30
N VAL A 15 0.17 -0.10 -8.39
CA VAL A 15 -0.08 1.18 -7.71
C VAL A 15 1.11 1.60 -6.86
N ARG A 16 1.70 0.67 -6.10
CA ARG A 16 2.90 0.95 -5.29
C ARG A 16 4.07 1.46 -6.12
N ARG A 17 4.29 0.88 -7.31
CA ARG A 17 5.35 1.34 -8.22
C ARG A 17 5.16 2.79 -8.65
N GLY A 18 3.92 3.18 -8.98
CA GLY A 18 3.59 4.56 -9.34
C GLY A 18 3.75 5.53 -8.16
N VAL A 19 3.24 5.16 -6.97
CA VAL A 19 3.36 5.98 -5.75
C VAL A 19 4.81 6.19 -5.35
N LYS A 20 5.65 5.13 -5.41
CA LYS A 20 7.07 5.25 -5.09
C LYS A 20 7.81 6.17 -6.07
N ALA A 21 7.48 6.08 -7.36
CA ALA A 21 8.08 6.94 -8.38
C ALA A 21 7.67 8.41 -8.22
N ALA A 22 6.39 8.68 -7.95
CA ALA A 22 5.87 10.04 -7.77
C ALA A 22 6.22 10.67 -6.41
N GLY A 23 6.49 9.86 -5.39
CA GLY A 23 6.65 10.32 -4.02
C GLY A 23 7.94 11.08 -3.72
N ALA A 24 8.95 11.05 -4.61
CA ALA A 24 10.22 11.77 -4.45
C ALA A 24 10.86 11.63 -3.04
N GLY A 25 10.84 10.41 -2.48
CA GLY A 25 11.39 10.12 -1.14
C GLY A 25 10.42 10.35 0.03
N ARG A 26 9.18 10.81 -0.23
CA ARG A 26 8.14 10.88 0.81
C ARG A 26 7.63 9.49 1.18
N ALA A 27 7.34 9.29 2.46
CA ALA A 27 6.72 8.08 2.96
C ALA A 27 5.33 7.87 2.31
N ARG A 28 4.96 6.61 2.06
CA ARG A 28 3.67 6.24 1.47
C ARG A 28 2.66 5.84 2.53
N LEU A 29 1.39 6.15 2.29
CA LEU A 29 0.27 5.67 3.11
C LEU A 29 -0.25 4.32 2.58
N SER A 30 -0.30 3.31 3.44
CA SER A 30 -0.91 2.01 3.14
C SER A 30 -2.19 1.84 3.94
N VAL A 31 -3.32 1.67 3.24
CA VAL A 31 -4.64 1.53 3.87
C VAL A 31 -5.18 0.11 3.70
N HIS A 32 -5.72 -0.45 4.78
CA HIS A 32 -6.51 -1.67 4.77
C HIS A 32 -7.91 -1.37 5.33
N ARG A 33 -8.93 -1.63 4.51
CA ARG A 33 -10.34 -1.45 4.87
C ARG A 33 -11.02 -2.80 5.07
N SER A 34 -11.57 -3.00 6.26
CA SER A 34 -12.50 -4.08 6.57
C SER A 34 -13.94 -3.57 6.52
N GLY A 35 -14.92 -4.43 6.81
CA GLY A 35 -16.32 -4.00 6.92
C GLY A 35 -16.62 -3.13 8.14
N LYS A 36 -15.77 -3.16 9.17
CA LYS A 36 -15.99 -2.47 10.45
C LYS A 36 -14.99 -1.34 10.72
N HIS A 37 -13.76 -1.46 10.22
CA HIS A 37 -12.68 -0.53 10.53
C HIS A 37 -11.79 -0.23 9.32
N ILE A 38 -11.09 0.90 9.40
CA ILE A 38 -10.05 1.30 8.46
C ILE A 38 -8.75 1.42 9.24
N TYR A 39 -7.72 0.72 8.80
CA TYR A 39 -6.38 0.79 9.33
C TYR A 39 -5.46 1.45 8.31
N ALA A 40 -4.56 2.31 8.78
CA ALA A 40 -3.60 3.00 7.95
C ALA A 40 -2.20 2.90 8.56
N GLN A 41 -1.18 2.89 7.71
CA GLN A 41 0.24 2.86 8.08
C GLN A 41 1.01 3.81 7.17
N VAL A 42 1.95 4.57 7.74
CA VAL A 42 2.88 5.41 6.99
C VAL A 42 4.20 4.65 6.87
N ILE A 43 4.65 4.41 5.65
CA ILE A 43 5.81 3.55 5.39
C ILE A 43 6.87 4.33 4.62
N ASP A 44 8.08 4.37 5.17
CA ASP A 44 9.28 4.85 4.50
C ASP A 44 9.90 3.69 3.70
N ASP A 45 9.72 3.71 2.38
CA ASP A 45 10.27 2.68 1.48
C ASP A 45 11.79 2.79 1.27
N GLY A 46 12.42 3.89 1.69
CA GLY A 46 13.87 4.07 1.65
C GLY A 46 14.55 3.40 2.84
N LYS A 47 13.97 3.56 4.03
CA LYS A 47 14.46 2.94 5.28
C LYS A 47 13.88 1.54 5.54
N GLY A 48 12.81 1.16 4.83
CA GLY A 48 12.09 -0.09 5.06
C GLY A 48 11.33 -0.11 6.40
N ALA A 49 11.04 1.06 6.97
CA ALA A 49 10.43 1.21 8.28
C ALA A 49 9.01 1.76 8.18
N THR A 50 8.16 1.39 9.13
CA THR A 50 6.84 2.00 9.33
C THR A 50 6.96 3.02 10.45
N VAL A 51 6.38 4.20 10.27
CA VAL A 51 6.36 5.32 11.24
C VAL A 51 4.95 5.62 11.69
#